data_AF-A0A532E3U5-F1
#
_entry.id   AF-A0A532E3U5-F1
#
_cell.length_a   1.000
_cell.length_b   1.000
_cell.length_c   1.000
_cell.angle_alpha   90.00
_cell.angle_beta   90.00
_cell.angle_gamma   90.00
#
_symmetry.space_group_name_H-M   'P 1'
#
loop_
_entity.id
_entity.type
_entity.pdbx_description
1 polymer ?
#
loop_
_entity_poly.entity_id
_entity_poly.type
_entity_poly.pdbx_seq_one_letter_code
_entity_poly.pdbx_strand_id
1 'polypeptide(L)'
;MKIPKSLLIDPDKNTVYGSFAVAVSIWAFSYSTIFGQAMILAYYAVWLPLILVDYRKILRHTSSAWLPLAFATYVCFSVFWSAAPGTTARTAVQYCSHIACAYIAARTVSVRTLTIGALIGIFVVLLYSLKVASYSYDVLDGTYNFVGAFSSKNQIGFVASLGIYFCVVYLAFLRRGRISFLLIVPIVLLSGYLLVVSHSATSMASTPAVLALVALLSIGKLLSLRHRRVIFMIGAGALVACTVIALNLGLMDFVLGLFGKDSTLTGRTYLWQQGWNAAQQSPILGVGYAAYWVQGFSEAERLWNEFYIAARSGFHFHNTYIETLVELGFVGATLLSLIILRTLWGHVSALIFRTWQADSVILAGVMVLLFIRSFVEVETLNPYIMGSFLLYYSYFKLVRVPAVAPSRWNAVNHLEEPDAARG
;
A
#
# COMPACT_ATOMS: atom_id res chain seq x y z
N MET A 1 -34.15 -2.02 -15.88
CA MET A 1 -33.32 -0.77 -15.87
C MET A 1 -31.95 -1.09 -16.46
N LYS A 2 -31.48 -0.34 -17.46
CA LYS A 2 -30.11 -0.47 -17.97
C LYS A 2 -29.19 0.46 -17.15
N ILE A 3 -28.33 -0.10 -16.30
CA ILE A 3 -27.33 0.70 -15.59
C ILE A 3 -26.28 1.17 -16.62
N PRO A 4 -26.05 2.48 -16.79
CA PRO A 4 -25.08 2.96 -17.75
C PRO A 4 -23.66 2.54 -17.33
N LYS A 5 -22.91 1.96 -18.27
CA LYS A 5 -21.55 1.43 -18.03
C LYS A 5 -20.62 2.46 -17.39
N SER A 6 -20.77 3.74 -17.75
CA SER A 6 -19.98 4.85 -17.20
C SER A 6 -20.06 4.95 -15.67
N LEU A 7 -21.18 4.60 -15.04
CA LEU A 7 -21.30 4.61 -13.58
C LEU A 7 -20.45 3.53 -12.89
N LEU A 8 -19.95 2.54 -13.64
CA LEU A 8 -19.12 1.45 -13.11
C LEU A 8 -17.63 1.65 -13.44
N ILE A 9 -17.31 2.02 -14.68
CA ILE A 9 -15.92 1.99 -15.20
C ILE A 9 -15.31 3.35 -15.54
N ASP A 10 -16.05 4.45 -15.47
CA ASP A 10 -15.54 5.79 -15.77
C ASP A 10 -15.06 6.48 -14.47
N PRO A 11 -13.73 6.71 -14.28
CA PRO A 11 -13.18 7.26 -13.04
C PRO A 11 -13.77 8.61 -12.61
N ASP A 12 -14.31 9.37 -13.56
CA ASP A 12 -14.88 10.69 -13.32
C ASP A 12 -16.36 10.62 -12.89
N LYS A 13 -17.04 9.52 -13.17
CA LYS A 13 -18.50 9.36 -12.94
C LYS A 13 -18.84 8.22 -11.97
N ASN A 14 -17.92 7.30 -11.71
CA ASN A 14 -18.17 6.11 -10.90
C ASN A 14 -17.89 6.28 -9.40
N THR A 15 -17.90 7.51 -8.87
CA THR A 15 -17.51 7.76 -7.47
C THR A 15 -18.31 6.89 -6.49
N VAL A 16 -19.61 6.71 -6.70
CA VAL A 16 -20.49 5.91 -5.81
C VAL A 16 -20.08 4.44 -5.79
N TYR A 17 -20.00 3.81 -6.97
CA TYR A 17 -19.63 2.40 -7.08
C TYR A 17 -18.17 2.17 -6.65
N GLY A 18 -17.25 3.03 -7.09
CA GLY A 18 -15.85 2.91 -6.77
C GLY A 18 -15.57 3.11 -5.27
N SER A 19 -16.24 4.06 -4.60
CA SER A 19 -16.06 4.23 -3.15
C SER A 19 -16.64 3.06 -2.37
N PHE A 20 -17.78 2.50 -2.81
CA PHE A 20 -18.33 1.27 -2.25
C PHE A 20 -17.38 0.07 -2.43
N ALA A 21 -16.89 -0.16 -3.65
CA ALA A 21 -15.97 -1.26 -3.95
C ALA A 21 -14.68 -1.18 -3.12
N VAL A 22 -14.11 0.01 -2.97
CA VAL A 22 -12.93 0.23 -2.11
C VAL A 22 -13.24 0.01 -0.64
N ALA A 23 -14.39 0.47 -0.13
CA ALA A 23 -14.79 0.26 1.25
C ALA A 23 -15.00 -1.23 1.57
N VAL A 24 -15.66 -1.98 0.67
CA VAL A 24 -15.80 -3.44 0.77
C VAL A 24 -14.44 -4.13 0.75
N SER A 25 -13.52 -3.67 -0.12
CA SER A 25 -12.16 -4.21 -0.19
C SER A 25 -11.41 -4.02 1.12
N ILE A 26 -11.46 -2.83 1.71
CA ILE A 26 -10.82 -2.52 3.00
C ILE A 26 -11.40 -3.38 4.13
N TRP A 27 -12.72 -3.52 4.18
CA TRP A 27 -13.36 -4.41 5.15
C TRP A 27 -12.90 -5.86 4.98
N ALA A 28 -12.87 -6.36 3.74
CA ALA A 28 -12.39 -7.70 3.44
C ALA A 28 -10.91 -7.89 3.81
N PHE A 29 -10.07 -6.88 3.55
CA PHE A 29 -8.65 -6.92 3.88
C PHE A 29 -8.40 -6.89 5.39
N SER A 30 -9.29 -6.26 6.16
CA SER A 30 -9.21 -6.26 7.62
C SER A 30 -9.64 -7.57 8.25
N TYR A 31 -10.72 -8.18 7.74
CA TYR A 31 -11.44 -9.23 8.47
C TYR A 31 -11.72 -10.51 7.69
N SER A 32 -11.04 -10.74 6.56
CA SER A 32 -11.11 -12.02 5.85
C SER A 32 -10.64 -13.21 6.71
N THR A 33 -9.76 -13.00 7.69
CA THR A 33 -9.35 -14.02 8.66
C THR A 33 -10.47 -14.41 9.63
N ILE A 34 -11.44 -13.53 9.86
CA ILE A 34 -12.56 -13.73 10.80
C ILE A 34 -13.78 -14.28 10.06
N PHE A 35 -14.18 -13.62 8.97
CA PHE A 35 -15.38 -13.94 8.20
C PHE A 35 -15.12 -14.93 7.05
N GLY A 36 -13.86 -15.33 6.87
CA GLY A 36 -13.45 -16.35 5.91
C GLY A 36 -13.70 -15.97 4.46
N GLN A 37 -14.02 -17.00 3.66
CA GLN A 37 -14.13 -16.93 2.20
C GLN A 37 -15.19 -15.95 1.71
N ALA A 38 -16.26 -15.70 2.49
CA ALA A 38 -17.32 -14.78 2.11
C ALA A 38 -16.79 -13.37 1.82
N MET A 39 -15.82 -12.89 2.61
CA MET A 39 -15.21 -11.57 2.39
C MET A 39 -14.31 -11.54 1.15
N ILE A 40 -13.60 -12.64 0.88
CA ILE A 40 -12.78 -12.78 -0.33
C ILE A 40 -13.67 -12.77 -1.57
N LEU A 41 -14.81 -13.47 -1.53
CA LEU A 41 -15.80 -13.48 -2.61
C LEU A 41 -16.45 -12.10 -2.80
N ALA A 42 -16.75 -11.38 -1.71
CA ALA A 42 -17.26 -10.02 -1.79
C ALA A 42 -16.24 -9.06 -2.45
N TYR A 43 -14.96 -9.17 -2.07
CA TYR A 43 -13.86 -8.45 -2.71
C TYR A 43 -13.76 -8.76 -4.21
N TYR A 44 -13.87 -10.02 -4.61
CA TYR A 44 -13.87 -10.39 -6.03
C TYR A 44 -15.11 -9.90 -6.77
N ALA A 45 -16.29 -9.96 -6.14
CA ALA A 45 -17.55 -9.53 -6.73
C ALA A 45 -17.56 -8.03 -7.08
N VAL A 46 -16.81 -7.20 -6.35
CA VAL A 46 -16.71 -5.76 -6.65
C VAL A 46 -15.65 -5.39 -7.68
N TRP A 47 -14.78 -6.32 -8.13
CA TRP A 47 -13.73 -6.00 -9.09
C TRP A 47 -13.76 -6.86 -10.37
N LEU A 48 -13.83 -8.18 -10.25
CA LEU A 48 -13.70 -9.09 -11.39
C LEU A 48 -14.81 -8.92 -12.44
N PRO A 49 -16.10 -8.71 -12.07
CA PRO A 49 -17.16 -8.50 -13.06
C PRO A 49 -16.95 -7.27 -13.96
N LEU A 50 -16.14 -6.28 -13.54
CA LEU A 50 -15.86 -5.11 -14.35
C LEU A 50 -15.11 -5.45 -15.65
N ILE A 51 -14.38 -6.57 -15.68
CA ILE A 51 -13.76 -7.09 -16.90
C ILE A 51 -14.82 -7.34 -17.98
N LEU A 52 -15.99 -7.85 -17.60
CA LEU A 52 -17.08 -8.17 -18.52
C LEU A 52 -17.79 -6.91 -19.04
N VAL A 53 -17.71 -5.80 -18.31
CA VAL A 53 -18.34 -4.53 -18.70
C VAL A 53 -17.62 -3.89 -19.90
N ASP A 54 -16.28 -3.86 -19.86
CA ASP A 54 -15.42 -3.35 -20.93
C ASP A 54 -13.98 -3.91 -20.85
N TYR A 55 -13.79 -5.15 -21.32
CA TYR A 55 -12.49 -5.81 -21.31
C TYR A 55 -11.45 -5.06 -22.15
N ARG A 56 -11.86 -4.33 -23.20
CA ARG A 56 -10.92 -3.59 -24.06
C ARG A 56 -10.33 -2.41 -23.31
N LYS A 57 -11.15 -1.66 -22.57
CA LYS A 57 -10.65 -0.56 -21.73
C LYS A 57 -9.71 -1.06 -20.64
N ILE A 58 -10.03 -2.21 -20.03
CA ILE A 58 -9.25 -2.77 -18.94
C ILE A 58 -7.93 -3.37 -19.44
N LEU A 59 -7.93 -4.18 -20.51
CA LEU A 59 -6.74 -4.85 -21.02
C LEU A 59 -5.81 -3.94 -21.85
N ARG A 60 -6.21 -2.70 -22.14
CA ARG A 60 -5.32 -1.72 -22.78
C ARG A 60 -4.11 -1.43 -21.89
N HIS A 61 -2.92 -1.48 -22.48
CA HIS A 61 -1.63 -1.22 -21.82
C HIS A 61 -1.23 -2.21 -20.71
N THR A 62 -1.64 -3.48 -20.81
CA THR A 62 -1.07 -4.57 -19.98
C THR A 62 0.45 -4.70 -20.13
N SER A 63 1.03 -4.27 -21.27
CA SER A 63 2.48 -4.21 -21.46
C SER A 63 3.22 -3.36 -20.41
N SER A 64 2.53 -2.38 -19.82
CA SER A 64 3.10 -1.55 -18.74
C SER A 64 3.15 -2.26 -17.37
N ALA A 65 2.41 -3.38 -17.23
CA ALA A 65 2.32 -4.20 -16.04
C ALA A 65 3.39 -5.31 -15.96
N TRP A 66 4.38 -5.30 -16.86
CA TRP A 66 5.36 -6.38 -17.00
C TRP A 66 6.06 -6.77 -15.69
N LEU A 67 6.38 -5.81 -14.81
CA LEU A 67 7.12 -6.08 -13.59
C LEU A 67 6.24 -6.76 -12.51
N PRO A 68 5.05 -6.24 -12.14
CA PRO A 68 4.09 -6.99 -11.33
C PRO A 68 3.70 -8.35 -11.90
N LEU A 69 3.56 -8.45 -13.23
CA LEU A 69 3.25 -9.73 -13.89
C LEU A 69 4.42 -10.71 -13.83
N ALA A 70 5.66 -10.25 -13.98
CA ALA A 70 6.85 -11.07 -13.80
C ALA A 70 6.95 -11.59 -12.36
N PHE A 71 6.70 -10.73 -11.37
CA PHE A 71 6.68 -11.14 -9.97
C PHE A 71 5.55 -12.13 -9.67
N ALA A 72 4.33 -11.87 -10.15
CA ALA A 72 3.20 -12.80 -10.02
C ALA A 72 3.48 -14.16 -10.68
N THR A 73 4.09 -14.15 -11.85
CA THR A 73 4.50 -15.36 -12.58
C THR A 73 5.57 -16.13 -11.80
N TYR A 74 6.56 -15.44 -11.25
CA TYR A 74 7.58 -16.04 -10.40
C TYR A 74 6.99 -16.68 -9.13
N VAL A 75 6.05 -15.98 -8.48
CA VAL A 75 5.28 -16.51 -7.33
C VAL A 75 4.53 -17.79 -7.72
N CYS A 76 3.88 -17.84 -8.88
CA CYS A 76 3.23 -19.06 -9.37
C CYS A 76 4.23 -20.19 -9.67
N PHE A 77 5.38 -19.89 -10.27
CA PHE A 77 6.41 -20.90 -10.53
C PHE A 77 7.00 -21.46 -9.24
N SER A 78 7.01 -20.69 -8.15
CA SER A 78 7.54 -21.16 -6.86
C SER A 78 6.87 -22.41 -6.30
N VAL A 79 5.68 -22.77 -6.80
CA VAL A 79 5.01 -24.05 -6.51
C VAL A 79 5.92 -25.26 -6.80
N PHE A 80 6.74 -25.20 -7.85
CA PHE A 80 7.54 -26.35 -8.31
C PHE A 80 8.73 -26.70 -7.41
N TRP A 81 9.22 -25.75 -6.61
CA TRP A 81 10.31 -25.98 -5.65
C TRP A 81 9.89 -25.73 -4.20
N SER A 82 8.59 -25.53 -3.96
CA SER A 82 8.07 -25.16 -2.64
C SER A 82 8.18 -26.30 -1.62
N ALA A 83 8.56 -25.96 -0.39
CA ALA A 83 8.47 -26.85 0.76
C ALA A 83 7.02 -27.18 1.17
N ALA A 84 6.04 -26.37 0.72
CA ALA A 84 4.61 -26.58 0.94
C ALA A 84 3.79 -26.29 -0.34
N PRO A 85 3.88 -27.15 -1.39
CA PRO A 85 3.32 -26.85 -2.71
C PRO A 85 1.83 -26.52 -2.73
N GLY A 86 1.02 -27.19 -1.90
CA GLY A 86 -0.42 -26.94 -1.80
C GLY A 86 -0.75 -25.55 -1.24
N THR A 87 -0.04 -25.12 -0.19
CA THR A 87 -0.17 -23.77 0.38
C THR A 87 0.30 -22.73 -0.62
N THR A 88 1.47 -22.95 -1.24
CA THR A 88 2.02 -22.06 -2.26
C THR A 88 1.08 -21.89 -3.45
N ALA A 89 0.54 -22.98 -4.00
CA ALA A 89 -0.37 -22.92 -5.15
C ALA A 89 -1.63 -22.10 -4.83
N ARG A 90 -2.23 -22.35 -3.67
CA ARG A 90 -3.40 -21.59 -3.20
C ARG A 90 -3.06 -20.12 -3.06
N THR A 91 -2.03 -19.78 -2.28
CA THR A 91 -1.71 -18.38 -1.97
C THR A 91 -1.20 -17.63 -3.21
N ALA A 92 -0.52 -18.31 -4.14
CA ALA A 92 -0.10 -17.73 -5.42
C ALA A 92 -1.30 -17.30 -6.28
N VAL A 93 -2.35 -18.13 -6.36
CA VAL A 93 -3.60 -17.77 -7.07
C VAL A 93 -4.30 -16.59 -6.39
N GLN A 94 -4.32 -16.57 -5.05
CA GLN A 94 -4.86 -15.46 -4.27
C GLN A 94 -4.09 -14.17 -4.51
N TYR A 95 -2.76 -14.23 -4.59
CA TYR A 95 -1.91 -13.08 -4.86
C TYR A 95 -2.05 -12.57 -6.29
N CYS A 96 -2.10 -13.45 -7.29
CA CYS A 96 -2.31 -13.07 -8.69
C CYS A 96 -3.66 -12.39 -8.91
N SER A 97 -4.73 -12.96 -8.34
CA SER A 97 -6.07 -12.36 -8.41
C SER A 97 -6.15 -11.03 -7.64
N HIS A 98 -5.43 -10.90 -6.53
CA HIS A 98 -5.30 -9.64 -5.79
C HIS A 98 -4.63 -8.54 -6.63
N ILE A 99 -3.53 -8.86 -7.34
CA ILE A 99 -2.88 -7.95 -8.29
C ILE A 99 -3.84 -7.58 -9.42
N ALA A 100 -4.59 -8.54 -9.95
CA ALA A 100 -5.57 -8.29 -11.00
C ALA A 100 -6.69 -7.34 -10.54
N CYS A 101 -7.22 -7.52 -9.33
CA CYS A 101 -8.20 -6.61 -8.74
C CYS A 101 -7.63 -5.20 -8.53
N ALA A 102 -6.39 -5.07 -8.04
CA ALA A 102 -5.71 -3.78 -7.92
C ALA A 102 -5.47 -3.10 -9.27
N TYR A 103 -5.16 -3.89 -10.32
CA TYR A 103 -5.06 -3.40 -11.70
C TYR A 103 -6.40 -2.85 -12.20
N ILE A 104 -7.48 -3.60 -12.04
CA ILE A 104 -8.83 -3.17 -12.42
C ILE A 104 -9.18 -1.88 -11.69
N ALA A 105 -8.98 -1.83 -10.37
CA ALA A 105 -9.21 -0.65 -9.56
C ALA A 105 -8.43 0.56 -10.06
N ALA A 106 -7.15 0.41 -10.39
CA ALA A 106 -6.34 1.49 -10.94
C ALA A 106 -6.83 2.01 -12.31
N ARG A 107 -7.53 1.18 -13.09
CA ARG A 107 -8.12 1.59 -14.38
C ARG A 107 -9.51 2.17 -14.27
N THR A 108 -10.30 1.76 -13.29
CA THR A 108 -11.70 2.17 -13.16
C THR A 108 -11.90 3.28 -12.14
N VAL A 109 -11.08 3.36 -11.08
CA VAL A 109 -11.29 4.27 -9.95
C VAL A 109 -10.27 5.40 -9.94
N SER A 110 -10.69 6.65 -9.69
CA SER A 110 -9.79 7.80 -9.55
C SER A 110 -9.14 7.84 -8.15
N VAL A 111 -8.01 8.56 -7.99
CA VAL A 111 -7.37 8.70 -6.66
C VAL A 111 -8.34 9.33 -5.66
N ARG A 112 -9.17 10.27 -6.09
CA ARG A 112 -10.23 10.85 -5.25
C ARG A 112 -11.23 9.79 -4.78
N THR A 113 -11.73 8.95 -5.68
CA THR A 113 -12.69 7.90 -5.33
C THR A 113 -12.06 6.84 -4.43
N LEU A 114 -10.78 6.49 -4.66
CA LEU A 114 -10.01 5.63 -3.75
C LEU A 114 -9.95 6.26 -2.35
N THR A 115 -9.58 7.53 -2.22
CA THR A 115 -9.49 8.20 -0.91
C THR A 115 -10.84 8.23 -0.19
N ILE A 116 -11.93 8.54 -0.89
CA ILE A 116 -13.27 8.56 -0.30
C ILE A 116 -13.69 7.16 0.16
N GLY A 117 -13.55 6.15 -0.70
CA GLY A 117 -13.85 4.77 -0.34
C GLY A 117 -12.96 4.26 0.78
N ALA A 118 -11.70 4.72 0.82
CA ALA A 118 -10.76 4.37 1.87
C ALA A 118 -11.20 4.90 3.22
N LEU A 119 -11.59 6.17 3.28
CA LEU A 119 -12.10 6.81 4.49
C LEU A 119 -13.38 6.12 5.01
N ILE A 120 -14.32 5.79 4.12
CA ILE A 120 -15.54 5.07 4.50
C ILE A 120 -15.20 3.69 5.05
N GLY A 121 -14.38 2.91 4.33
CA GLY A 121 -13.97 1.57 4.75
C GLY A 121 -13.22 1.58 6.09
N ILE A 122 -12.23 2.47 6.23
CA ILE A 122 -11.45 2.62 7.47
C ILE A 122 -12.35 3.00 8.63
N PHE A 123 -13.27 3.95 8.45
CA PHE A 123 -14.19 4.34 9.53
C PHE A 123 -15.03 3.16 10.02
N VAL A 124 -15.59 2.36 9.10
CA VAL A 124 -16.39 1.17 9.44
C VAL A 124 -15.54 0.09 10.12
N VAL A 125 -14.31 -0.16 9.63
CA VAL A 125 -13.35 -1.09 10.24
C VAL A 125 -13.00 -0.68 11.67
N LEU A 126 -12.68 0.61 11.88
CA LEU A 126 -12.32 1.11 13.19
C LEU A 126 -13.50 1.10 14.18
N LEU A 127 -14.73 1.38 13.72
CA LEU A 127 -15.94 1.23 14.54
C LEU A 127 -16.20 -0.22 14.94
N TYR A 128 -16.01 -1.17 14.01
CA TYR A 128 -16.14 -2.59 14.35
C TYR A 128 -15.05 -3.04 15.32
N SER A 129 -13.81 -2.58 15.15
CA SER A 129 -12.72 -2.84 16.10
C SER A 129 -13.05 -2.33 17.50
N LEU A 130 -13.63 -1.13 17.61
CA LEU A 130 -14.12 -0.59 18.89
C LEU A 130 -15.26 -1.43 19.47
N LYS A 131 -16.17 -1.94 18.65
CA LYS A 131 -17.25 -2.82 19.11
C LYS A 131 -16.70 -4.13 19.68
N VAL A 132 -15.72 -4.73 19.03
CA VAL A 132 -15.09 -5.98 19.50
C VAL A 132 -14.25 -5.74 20.76
N ALA A 133 -13.60 -4.57 20.85
CA ALA A 133 -12.89 -4.10 22.03
C ALA A 133 -11.85 -5.06 22.63
N SER A 134 -11.24 -5.94 21.82
CA SER A 134 -10.30 -6.93 22.35
C SER A 134 -8.90 -6.37 22.57
N TYR A 135 -8.22 -6.94 23.56
CA TYR A 135 -6.83 -6.66 23.91
C TYR A 135 -6.01 -7.94 23.79
N SER A 136 -4.78 -7.81 23.31
CA SER A 136 -3.81 -8.91 23.27
C SER A 136 -2.68 -8.64 24.24
N TYR A 137 -2.32 -9.67 25.01
CA TYR A 137 -1.10 -9.63 25.82
C TYR A 137 0.12 -9.77 24.91
N ASP A 138 1.07 -8.87 25.06
CA ASP A 138 2.38 -8.95 24.41
C ASP A 138 3.37 -9.50 25.43
N VAL A 139 3.82 -10.74 25.19
CA VAL A 139 4.73 -11.45 26.11
C VAL A 139 6.11 -10.77 26.17
N LEU A 140 6.53 -10.12 25.08
CA LEU A 140 7.83 -9.46 25.00
C LEU A 140 7.83 -8.12 25.73
N ASP A 141 6.75 -7.35 25.58
CA ASP A 141 6.62 -6.03 26.21
C ASP A 141 5.97 -6.12 27.61
N GLY A 142 5.41 -7.28 28.01
CA GLY A 142 4.68 -7.46 29.26
C GLY A 142 3.38 -6.64 29.37
N THR A 143 2.85 -6.14 28.25
CA THR A 143 1.75 -5.17 28.20
C THR A 143 0.51 -5.71 27.48
N TYR A 144 -0.66 -5.21 27.86
CA TYR A 144 -1.89 -5.42 27.11
C TYR A 144 -2.11 -4.29 26.13
N ASN A 145 -2.16 -4.62 24.85
CA ASN A 145 -2.33 -3.66 23.77
C ASN A 145 -3.70 -3.86 23.11
N PHE A 146 -4.37 -2.75 22.77
CA PHE A 146 -5.65 -2.83 22.07
C PHE A 146 -5.44 -3.33 20.65
N VAL A 147 -6.13 -4.42 20.30
CA VAL A 147 -6.10 -5.00 18.95
C VAL A 147 -7.47 -4.94 18.27
N GLY A 148 -8.54 -4.70 19.04
CA GLY A 148 -9.88 -4.54 18.50
C GLY A 148 -10.36 -5.84 17.87
N ALA A 149 -10.60 -5.84 16.56
CA ALA A 149 -10.92 -7.07 15.82
C ALA A 149 -9.71 -7.66 15.08
N PHE A 150 -8.52 -7.08 15.21
CA PHE A 150 -7.31 -7.57 14.55
C PHE A 150 -6.56 -8.59 15.41
N SER A 151 -5.64 -9.32 14.76
CA SER A 151 -4.77 -10.27 15.45
C SER A 151 -3.56 -9.60 16.08
N SER A 152 -3.20 -8.38 15.67
CA SER A 152 -2.06 -7.66 16.23
C SER A 152 -2.26 -6.16 16.34
N LYS A 153 -1.55 -5.55 17.30
CA LYS A 153 -1.51 -4.10 17.53
C LYS A 153 -1.02 -3.32 16.31
N ASN A 154 -0.15 -3.93 15.51
CA ASN A 154 0.42 -3.27 14.34
C ASN A 154 -0.56 -3.18 13.17
N GLN A 155 -1.49 -4.14 13.05
CA GLN A 155 -2.53 -4.10 12.02
C GLN A 155 -3.53 -2.97 12.27
N ILE A 156 -4.05 -2.83 13.50
CA ILE A 156 -4.96 -1.73 13.81
C ILE A 156 -4.25 -0.37 13.75
N GLY A 157 -3.00 -0.30 14.22
CA GLY A 157 -2.16 0.89 14.09
C GLY A 157 -1.98 1.31 12.63
N PHE A 158 -1.74 0.35 11.72
CA PHE A 158 -1.64 0.62 10.28
C PHE A 158 -2.92 1.21 9.68
N VAL A 159 -4.08 0.62 10.01
CA VAL A 159 -5.38 1.11 9.52
C VAL A 159 -5.66 2.52 10.06
N ALA A 160 -5.37 2.77 11.33
CA ALA A 160 -5.49 4.08 11.94
C ALA A 160 -4.54 5.11 11.29
N SER A 161 -3.28 4.75 11.01
CA SER A 161 -2.32 5.58 10.27
C SER A 161 -2.84 5.95 8.88
N LEU A 162 -3.37 4.98 8.13
CA LEU A 162 -4.00 5.25 6.83
C LEU A 162 -5.23 6.15 6.97
N GLY A 163 -6.01 6.00 8.04
CA GLY A 163 -7.16 6.85 8.34
C GLY A 163 -6.76 8.30 8.54
N ILE A 164 -5.76 8.57 9.38
CA ILE A 164 -5.20 9.92 9.59
C ILE A 164 -4.65 10.47 8.27
N TYR A 165 -3.85 9.66 7.58
CA TYR A 165 -3.23 10.03 6.32
C TYR A 165 -4.27 10.45 5.27
N PHE A 166 -5.28 9.61 5.03
CA PHE A 166 -6.32 9.89 4.05
C PHE A 166 -7.20 11.09 4.47
N CYS A 167 -7.43 11.30 5.77
CA CYS A 167 -8.14 12.49 6.27
C CYS A 167 -7.37 13.76 5.89
N VAL A 168 -6.06 13.80 6.17
CA VAL A 168 -5.22 14.97 5.90
C VAL A 168 -5.18 15.29 4.41
N VAL A 169 -4.90 14.30 3.55
CA VAL A 169 -4.83 14.55 2.10
C VAL A 169 -6.20 14.88 1.49
N TYR A 170 -7.28 14.32 2.03
CA TYR A 170 -8.63 14.67 1.60
C TYR A 170 -8.93 16.14 1.92
N LEU A 171 -8.64 16.59 3.15
CA LEU A 171 -8.83 17.97 3.57
C LEU A 171 -7.96 18.95 2.78
N ALA A 172 -6.71 18.57 2.49
CA ALA A 172 -5.76 19.40 1.76
C ALA A 172 -6.08 19.53 0.26
N PHE A 173 -6.53 18.47 -0.41
CA PHE A 173 -6.60 18.44 -1.87
C PHE A 173 -7.97 18.13 -2.47
N LEU A 174 -8.87 17.46 -1.75
CA LEU A 174 -10.07 16.84 -2.34
C LEU A 174 -11.39 17.37 -1.76
N ARG A 175 -11.33 18.18 -0.70
CA ARG A 175 -12.47 18.74 0.03
C ARG A 175 -13.38 19.58 -0.87
N ARG A 176 -14.70 19.41 -0.72
CA ARG A 176 -15.73 20.28 -1.31
C ARG A 176 -16.67 20.82 -0.23
N GLY A 177 -16.44 22.07 0.20
CA GLY A 177 -17.34 22.76 1.14
C GLY A 177 -17.25 22.33 2.61
N ARG A 178 -18.15 22.86 3.44
CA ARG A 178 -18.18 22.68 4.91
C ARG A 178 -18.65 21.29 5.35
N ILE A 179 -19.65 20.71 4.67
CA ILE A 179 -20.17 19.36 5.00
C ILE A 179 -19.05 18.31 4.88
N SER A 180 -18.22 18.39 3.84
CA SER A 180 -17.05 17.53 3.66
C SER A 180 -16.07 17.59 4.83
N PHE A 181 -15.97 18.72 5.54
CA PHE A 181 -15.12 18.84 6.73
C PHE A 181 -15.75 18.12 7.92
N LEU A 182 -17.05 18.38 8.17
CA LEU A 182 -17.78 17.78 9.29
C LEU A 182 -17.78 16.24 9.23
N LEU A 183 -17.87 15.66 8.03
CA LEU A 183 -17.83 14.21 7.84
C LEU A 183 -16.46 13.56 8.14
N ILE A 184 -15.37 14.34 8.11
CA ILE A 184 -14.00 13.83 8.32
C ILE A 184 -13.61 13.86 9.80
N VAL A 185 -14.14 14.82 10.57
CA VAL A 185 -13.88 14.98 12.01
C VAL A 185 -14.02 13.66 12.79
N PRO A 186 -15.13 12.89 12.69
CA PRO A 186 -15.24 11.64 13.44
C PRO A 186 -14.19 10.60 13.01
N ILE A 187 -13.81 10.56 11.74
CA ILE A 187 -12.83 9.60 11.21
C ILE A 187 -11.43 9.91 11.75
N VAL A 188 -11.02 11.18 11.74
CA VAL A 188 -9.69 11.56 12.23
C VAL A 188 -9.58 11.41 13.75
N LEU A 189 -10.64 11.73 14.51
CA LEU A 189 -10.66 11.54 15.95
C LEU A 189 -10.60 10.06 16.32
N LEU A 190 -11.39 9.22 15.65
CA LEU A 190 -11.38 7.78 15.86
C LEU A 190 -10.02 7.16 15.50
N SER A 191 -9.47 7.56 14.35
CA SER A 191 -8.15 7.08 13.91
C SER A 191 -7.05 7.54 14.87
N GLY A 192 -7.09 8.78 15.34
CA GLY A 192 -6.15 9.30 16.33
C GLY A 192 -6.23 8.56 17.67
N TYR A 193 -7.44 8.37 18.19
CA TYR A 193 -7.67 7.62 19.42
C TYR A 193 -7.13 6.18 19.32
N LEU A 194 -7.50 5.44 18.28
CA LEU A 194 -7.07 4.06 18.11
C LEU A 194 -5.58 3.92 17.81
N LEU A 195 -4.97 4.89 17.12
CA LEU A 195 -3.53 4.90 16.92
C LEU A 195 -2.80 4.97 18.27
N VAL A 196 -3.23 5.86 19.17
CA VAL A 196 -2.64 6.03 20.51
C VAL A 196 -2.83 4.77 21.35
N VAL A 197 -4.07 4.27 21.44
CA VAL A 197 -4.41 3.12 22.31
C VAL A 197 -3.84 1.79 21.78
N SER A 198 -3.51 1.71 20.49
CA SER A 198 -2.83 0.53 19.93
C SER A 198 -1.37 0.38 20.40
N HIS A 199 -0.72 1.45 20.84
CA HIS A 199 0.72 1.47 21.17
C HIS A 199 1.63 0.88 20.06
N SER A 200 1.20 0.93 18.80
CA SER A 200 2.01 0.48 17.67
C SER A 200 3.12 1.49 17.36
N ALA A 201 4.32 1.25 17.90
CA ALA A 201 5.50 2.11 17.70
C ALA A 201 5.77 2.40 16.21
N THR A 202 5.67 1.38 15.35
CA THR A 202 5.83 1.53 13.89
C THR A 202 4.84 2.55 13.32
N SER A 203 3.58 2.47 13.73
CA SER A 203 2.49 3.33 13.25
C SER A 203 2.61 4.75 13.80
N MET A 204 2.95 4.88 15.08
CA MET A 204 3.17 6.16 15.75
C MET A 204 4.37 6.92 15.20
N ALA A 205 5.45 6.23 14.80
CA ALA A 205 6.62 6.86 14.18
C ALA A 205 6.39 7.18 12.69
N SER A 206 5.81 6.25 11.92
CA SER A 206 5.65 6.42 10.47
C SER A 206 4.58 7.45 10.08
N THR A 207 3.53 7.65 10.90
CA THR A 207 2.45 8.61 10.62
C THR A 207 2.94 10.06 10.54
N PRO A 208 3.57 10.66 11.59
CA PRO A 208 4.07 12.03 11.50
C PRO A 208 5.15 12.17 10.43
N ALA A 209 6.01 11.16 10.22
CA ALA A 209 7.02 11.18 9.17
C ALA A 209 6.40 11.32 7.77
N VAL A 210 5.36 10.52 7.45
CA VAL A 210 4.69 10.62 6.15
C VAL A 210 3.90 11.93 6.00
N LEU A 211 3.27 12.42 7.07
CA LEU A 211 2.54 13.70 7.03
C LEU A 211 3.48 14.88 6.80
N ALA A 212 4.64 14.91 7.47
CA ALA A 212 5.67 15.90 7.26
C ALA A 212 6.19 15.88 5.82
N LEU A 213 6.47 14.68 5.28
CA LEU A 213 6.90 14.56 3.90
C LEU A 213 5.82 15.00 2.91
N VAL A 214 4.56 14.64 3.11
CA VAL A 214 3.47 15.12 2.26
C VAL A 214 3.36 16.64 2.32
N ALA A 215 3.47 17.25 3.50
CA ALA A 215 3.48 18.70 3.63
C ALA A 215 4.63 19.33 2.81
N LEU A 216 5.84 18.77 2.91
CA LEU A 216 7.00 19.21 2.13
C LEU A 216 6.78 19.07 0.61
N LEU A 217 6.28 17.93 0.15
CA LEU A 217 5.94 17.70 -1.27
C LEU A 217 4.83 18.65 -1.76
N SER A 218 3.96 19.08 -0.86
CA SER A 218 2.85 20.00 -1.15
C SER A 218 3.30 21.45 -1.28
N ILE A 219 4.29 21.89 -0.49
CA ILE A 219 4.96 23.19 -0.66
C ILE A 219 5.56 23.30 -2.07
N GLY A 220 5.99 22.17 -2.63
CA GLY A 220 6.40 22.05 -4.04
C GLY A 220 5.44 22.76 -5.01
N LYS A 221 4.13 22.76 -4.76
CA LYS A 221 3.12 23.45 -5.59
C LYS A 221 3.46 24.92 -5.84
N LEU A 222 4.01 25.63 -4.84
CA LEU A 222 4.34 27.05 -4.89
C LEU A 222 5.67 27.35 -5.59
N LEU A 223 6.49 26.32 -5.80
CA LEU A 223 7.84 26.46 -6.31
C LEU A 223 7.90 26.23 -7.82
N SER A 224 8.77 26.98 -8.51
CA SER A 224 9.07 26.71 -9.92
C SER A 224 9.81 25.38 -10.08
N LEU A 225 9.74 24.78 -11.28
CA LEU A 225 10.38 23.48 -11.55
C LEU A 225 11.89 23.47 -11.23
N ARG A 226 12.59 24.59 -11.48
CA ARG A 226 14.01 24.71 -11.15
C ARG A 226 14.25 24.61 -9.63
N HIS A 227 13.49 25.36 -8.83
CA HIS A 227 13.63 25.33 -7.37
C HIS A 227 13.28 23.96 -6.78
N ARG A 228 12.24 23.29 -7.28
CA ARG A 228 11.91 21.92 -6.83
C ARG A 228 13.05 20.95 -7.05
N ARG A 229 13.71 20.99 -8.21
CA ARG A 229 14.87 20.14 -8.52
C ARG A 229 16.04 20.43 -7.59
N VAL A 230 16.36 21.71 -7.37
CA VAL A 230 17.44 22.11 -6.46
C VAL A 230 17.15 21.66 -5.03
N ILE A 231 15.95 21.94 -4.50
CA ILE A 231 15.55 21.51 -3.16
C ILE A 231 15.56 19.99 -3.04
N PHE A 232 15.12 19.26 -4.07
CA PHE A 232 15.20 17.81 -4.07
C PHE A 232 16.65 17.31 -4.03
N MET A 233 17.55 17.87 -4.83
CA MET A 233 18.97 17.47 -4.84
C MET A 233 19.64 17.76 -3.49
N ILE A 234 19.42 18.96 -2.94
CA ILE A 234 19.94 19.35 -1.62
C ILE A 234 19.33 18.48 -0.53
N GLY A 235 18.01 18.28 -0.55
CA GLY A 235 17.28 17.48 0.42
C GLY A 235 17.67 16.00 0.38
N ALA A 236 17.90 15.44 -0.80
CA ALA A 236 18.42 14.08 -0.96
C ALA A 236 19.84 13.95 -0.41
N GLY A 237 20.73 14.91 -0.71
CA GLY A 237 22.09 14.95 -0.13
C GLY A 237 22.07 15.09 1.39
N ALA A 238 21.22 15.97 1.92
CA ALA A 238 21.03 16.16 3.35
C ALA A 238 20.46 14.91 4.01
N LEU A 239 19.49 14.23 3.39
CA LEU A 239 18.93 12.98 3.91
C LEU A 239 20.02 11.89 4.02
N VAL A 240 20.87 11.75 3.00
CA VAL A 240 22.01 10.82 3.04
C VAL A 240 22.96 11.19 4.18
N ALA A 241 23.35 12.46 4.29
CA ALA A 241 24.23 12.94 5.36
C ALA A 241 23.62 12.71 6.75
N CYS A 242 22.36 13.08 6.96
CA CYS A 242 21.62 12.86 8.20
C CYS A 242 21.50 11.37 8.52
N THR A 243 21.28 10.50 7.53
CA THR A 243 21.21 9.05 7.74
C THR A 243 22.57 8.51 8.21
N VAL A 244 23.66 8.91 7.55
CA VAL A 244 25.01 8.54 7.97
C VAL A 244 25.30 9.02 9.38
N ILE A 245 25.00 10.27 9.71
CA ILE A 245 25.18 10.84 11.04
C ILE A 245 24.32 10.09 12.07
N ALA A 246 23.04 9.85 11.76
CA ALA A 246 22.11 9.17 12.66
C ALA A 246 22.54 7.73 12.98
N LEU A 247 23.05 7.00 11.98
CA LEU A 247 23.60 5.65 12.17
C LEU A 247 24.85 5.68 13.05
N ASN A 248 25.69 6.71 12.94
CA ASN A 248 26.89 6.85 13.78
C ASN A 248 26.57 7.32 15.21
N LEU A 249 25.48 8.04 15.42
CA LEU A 249 25.09 8.60 16.73
C LEU A 249 24.09 7.75 17.52
N GLY A 250 23.70 6.57 17.03
CA GLY A 250 22.72 5.72 17.73
C GLY A 250 21.32 6.34 17.83
N LEU A 251 20.94 7.22 16.89
CA LEU A 251 19.66 7.93 16.89
C LEU A 251 18.44 6.97 16.84
N MET A 252 18.64 5.77 16.28
CA MET A 252 17.66 4.71 16.30
C MET A 252 17.37 4.22 17.72
N ASP A 253 18.40 4.06 18.56
CA ASP A 253 18.26 3.65 19.96
C ASP A 253 17.56 4.73 20.79
N PHE A 254 17.82 6.00 20.51
CA PHE A 254 17.12 7.12 21.14
C PHE A 254 15.62 7.14 20.84
N VAL A 255 15.24 6.98 19.57
CA VAL A 255 13.83 6.95 19.17
C VAL A 255 13.12 5.73 19.76
N LEU A 256 13.79 4.58 19.84
CA LEU A 256 13.25 3.37 20.47
C LEU A 256 13.08 3.55 21.99
N GLY A 257 14.06 4.18 22.65
CA GLY A 257 13.99 4.53 24.06
C GLY A 257 12.81 5.45 24.42
N LEU A 258 12.44 6.39 23.54
CA LEU A 258 11.26 7.25 23.74
C LEU A 258 9.93 6.47 23.80
N PHE A 259 9.88 5.27 23.24
CA PHE A 259 8.72 4.39 23.30
C PHE A 259 8.86 3.27 24.34
N GLY A 260 9.86 3.35 25.22
CA GLY A 260 10.15 2.34 26.23
C GLY A 260 10.57 1.00 25.61
N LYS A 261 11.17 1.01 24.41
CA LYS A 261 11.60 -0.19 23.71
C LYS A 261 13.12 -0.33 23.73
N ASP A 262 13.58 -1.55 23.96
CA ASP A 262 15.00 -1.88 23.85
C ASP A 262 15.50 -1.67 22.41
N SER A 263 16.79 -1.35 22.28
CA SER A 263 17.54 -1.15 21.02
C SER A 263 17.46 -2.36 20.06
N THR A 264 17.02 -3.52 20.55
CA THR A 264 16.84 -4.75 19.75
C THR A 264 15.50 -4.82 19.00
N LEU A 265 14.72 -3.73 18.97
CA LEU A 265 13.40 -3.68 18.33
C LEU A 265 12.53 -4.86 18.79
N THR A 266 12.31 -5.04 20.10
CA THR A 266 11.43 -6.09 20.67
C THR A 266 11.78 -7.50 20.16
N GLY A 267 13.05 -7.91 20.20
CA GLY A 267 13.49 -9.23 19.72
C GLY A 267 13.53 -9.41 18.19
N ARG A 268 13.22 -8.37 17.40
CA ARG A 268 13.23 -8.43 15.93
C ARG A 268 14.63 -8.56 15.37
N THR A 269 15.67 -7.99 16.00
CA THR A 269 17.05 -8.16 15.52
C THR A 269 17.46 -9.64 15.50
N TYR A 270 17.10 -10.38 16.55
CA TYR A 270 17.31 -11.83 16.59
C TYR A 270 16.46 -12.56 15.53
N LEU A 271 15.17 -12.24 15.44
CA LEU A 271 14.27 -12.83 14.43
C LEU A 271 14.77 -12.60 13.00
N TRP A 272 15.32 -11.42 12.71
CA TRP A 272 15.92 -11.06 11.43
C TRP A 272 17.21 -11.82 11.15
N GLN A 273 18.04 -12.05 12.17
CA GLN A 273 19.21 -12.90 12.04
C GLN A 273 18.81 -14.35 11.71
N GLN A 274 17.76 -14.87 12.36
CA GLN A 274 17.22 -16.19 12.04
C GLN A 274 16.68 -16.25 10.61
N GLY A 275 15.96 -15.23 10.17
CA GLY A 275 15.49 -15.12 8.78
C GLY A 275 16.64 -15.04 7.77
N TRP A 276 17.70 -14.30 8.08
CA TRP A 276 18.90 -14.26 7.24
C TRP A 276 19.57 -15.64 7.14
N ASN A 277 19.73 -16.34 8.27
CA ASN A 277 20.29 -17.70 8.29
C ASN A 277 19.43 -18.68 7.48
N ALA A 278 18.10 -18.59 7.58
CA ALA A 278 17.19 -19.39 6.75
C ALA A 278 17.33 -19.07 5.26
N ALA A 279 17.42 -17.78 4.90
CA ALA A 279 17.62 -17.36 3.51
C ALA A 279 18.93 -17.89 2.91
N GLN A 280 20.00 -18.04 3.71
CA GLN A 280 21.27 -18.62 3.25
C GLN A 280 21.16 -20.09 2.84
N GLN A 281 20.14 -20.82 3.32
CA GLN A 281 19.93 -22.22 2.95
C GLN A 281 19.33 -22.37 1.53
N SER A 282 18.64 -21.35 1.03
CA SER A 282 18.04 -21.34 -0.32
C SER A 282 18.08 -19.93 -0.93
N PRO A 283 19.29 -19.37 -1.18
CA PRO A 283 19.46 -17.93 -1.40
C PRO A 283 18.84 -17.44 -2.71
N ILE A 284 18.88 -18.25 -3.77
CA ILE A 284 18.45 -17.81 -5.10
C ILE A 284 16.91 -17.81 -5.21
N LEU A 285 16.29 -18.95 -4.87
CA LEU A 285 14.87 -19.21 -5.12
C LEU A 285 13.97 -19.17 -3.88
N GLY A 286 14.56 -19.21 -2.68
CA GLY A 286 13.82 -19.38 -1.42
C GLY A 286 13.16 -20.75 -1.28
N VAL A 287 12.35 -20.90 -0.24
CA VAL A 287 11.65 -22.17 0.07
C VAL A 287 10.27 -22.31 -0.60
N GLY A 288 9.83 -21.32 -1.37
CA GLY A 288 8.50 -21.24 -1.99
C GLY A 288 7.61 -20.19 -1.33
N TYR A 289 6.75 -19.54 -2.13
CA TYR A 289 5.86 -18.49 -1.62
C TYR A 289 4.89 -19.03 -0.57
N ALA A 290 4.77 -18.34 0.57
CA ALA A 290 3.94 -18.76 1.71
C ALA A 290 4.27 -20.18 2.24
N ALA A 291 5.49 -20.67 2.04
CA ALA A 291 5.90 -22.03 2.41
C ALA A 291 6.69 -22.12 3.71
N TYR A 292 7.20 -20.99 4.22
CA TYR A 292 8.03 -20.99 5.43
C TYR A 292 7.20 -21.15 6.71
N TRP A 293 6.19 -20.28 6.90
CA TRP A 293 5.33 -20.29 8.09
C TRP A 293 4.18 -21.29 7.99
N VAL A 294 4.51 -22.57 7.85
CA VAL A 294 3.56 -23.69 7.73
C VAL A 294 3.79 -24.71 8.84
N GLN A 295 2.71 -25.24 9.41
CA GLN A 295 2.78 -26.28 10.44
C GLN A 295 3.51 -27.51 9.93
N GLY A 296 4.43 -28.03 10.73
CA GLY A 296 5.32 -29.13 10.38
C GLY A 296 6.64 -28.71 9.70
N PHE A 297 6.82 -27.43 9.33
CA PHE A 297 8.13 -26.93 8.89
C PHE A 297 9.02 -26.68 10.11
N SER A 298 10.15 -27.38 10.24
CA SER A 298 10.93 -27.46 11.48
C SER A 298 11.37 -26.10 12.03
N GLU A 299 11.85 -25.21 11.16
CA GLU A 299 12.29 -23.87 11.58
C GLU A 299 11.13 -22.97 12.01
N ALA A 300 9.95 -23.11 11.40
CA ALA A 300 8.76 -22.37 11.82
C ALA A 300 8.26 -22.85 13.18
N GLU A 301 8.20 -24.17 13.40
CA GLU A 301 7.83 -24.76 14.71
C GLU A 301 8.80 -24.32 15.81
N ARG A 302 10.11 -24.32 15.53
CA ARG A 302 11.13 -23.82 16.47
C ARG A 302 10.89 -22.35 16.84
N LEU A 303 10.71 -21.48 15.86
CA LEU A 303 10.51 -20.04 16.08
C LEU A 303 9.17 -19.75 16.76
N TRP A 304 8.09 -20.46 16.42
CA TRP A 304 6.82 -20.31 17.14
C TRP A 304 6.95 -20.69 18.62
N ASN A 305 7.69 -21.74 18.95
CA ASN A 305 7.94 -22.13 20.34
C ASN A 305 8.79 -21.07 21.07
N GLU A 306 9.86 -20.59 20.43
CA GLU A 306 10.78 -19.60 21.00
C GLU A 306 10.11 -18.23 21.26
N PHE A 307 9.17 -17.83 20.39
CA PHE A 307 8.39 -16.60 20.51
C PHE A 307 7.03 -16.79 21.18
N TYR A 308 6.76 -17.96 21.79
CA TYR A 308 5.51 -18.27 22.52
C TYR A 308 4.23 -18.12 21.67
N ILE A 309 4.30 -18.41 20.37
CA ILE A 309 3.18 -18.33 19.42
C ILE A 309 2.41 -19.65 19.42
N ALA A 310 1.56 -19.85 20.44
CA ALA A 310 0.76 -21.06 20.60
C ALA A 310 -0.15 -21.39 19.40
N ALA A 311 -0.63 -20.34 18.71
CA ALA A 311 -1.52 -20.49 17.55
C ALA A 311 -0.82 -21.05 16.29
N ARG A 312 0.52 -21.09 16.26
CA ARG A 312 1.33 -21.59 15.13
C ARG A 312 0.84 -21.10 13.76
N SER A 313 0.53 -19.80 13.72
CA SER A 313 -0.04 -19.08 12.58
C SER A 313 0.04 -17.57 12.82
N GLY A 314 -0.12 -16.76 11.77
CA GLY A 314 -0.18 -15.29 11.89
C GLY A 314 1.13 -14.62 12.30
N PHE A 315 2.26 -15.32 12.14
CA PHE A 315 3.60 -14.85 12.49
C PHE A 315 4.44 -14.64 11.23
N HIS A 316 5.36 -13.69 11.28
CA HIS A 316 6.23 -13.33 10.16
C HIS A 316 7.49 -12.61 10.66
N PHE A 317 8.50 -12.44 9.81
CA PHE A 317 9.76 -11.80 10.17
C PHE A 317 9.64 -10.30 10.47
N HIS A 318 8.47 -9.68 10.31
CA HIS A 318 8.25 -8.24 10.50
C HIS A 318 9.24 -7.41 9.67
N ASN A 319 9.63 -7.91 8.51
CA ASN A 319 10.48 -7.20 7.55
C ASN A 319 10.19 -7.80 6.19
N THR A 320 9.58 -7.00 5.31
CA THR A 320 9.16 -7.45 3.99
C THR A 320 10.32 -8.07 3.21
N TYR A 321 11.53 -7.53 3.32
CA TYR A 321 12.68 -7.99 2.54
C TYR A 321 13.22 -9.32 3.05
N ILE A 322 13.34 -9.49 4.37
CA ILE A 322 13.75 -10.77 4.97
C ILE A 322 12.71 -11.85 4.68
N GLU A 323 11.42 -11.52 4.85
CA GLU A 323 10.33 -12.43 4.50
C GLU A 323 10.41 -12.87 3.03
N THR A 324 10.59 -11.92 2.11
CA THR A 324 10.70 -12.23 0.68
C THR A 324 11.97 -13.03 0.36
N LEU A 325 13.09 -12.76 1.03
CA LEU A 325 14.34 -13.51 0.85
C LEU A 325 14.17 -14.97 1.27
N VAL A 326 13.53 -15.23 2.40
CA VAL A 326 13.30 -16.60 2.89
C VAL A 326 12.36 -17.36 1.96
N GLU A 327 11.22 -16.75 1.60
CA GLU A 327 10.20 -17.44 0.80
C GLU A 327 10.54 -17.53 -0.69
N LEU A 328 11.16 -16.50 -1.25
CA LEU A 328 11.29 -16.32 -2.70
C LEU A 328 12.73 -16.03 -3.17
N GLY A 329 13.69 -16.02 -2.24
CA GLY A 329 15.10 -15.79 -2.53
C GLY A 329 15.41 -14.37 -3.02
N PHE A 330 16.66 -14.16 -3.42
CA PHE A 330 17.12 -12.89 -3.98
C PHE A 330 16.36 -12.49 -5.24
N VAL A 331 15.88 -13.46 -6.04
CA VAL A 331 15.08 -13.17 -7.23
C VAL A 331 13.77 -12.48 -6.85
N GLY A 332 13.00 -13.06 -5.92
CA GLY A 332 11.74 -12.47 -5.47
C GLY A 332 11.95 -11.15 -4.73
N ALA A 333 12.94 -11.08 -3.84
CA ALA A 333 13.27 -9.88 -3.09
C ALA A 333 13.64 -8.72 -4.02
N THR A 334 14.40 -8.99 -5.08
CA THR A 334 14.76 -8.00 -6.10
C THR A 334 13.54 -7.53 -6.87
N LEU A 335 12.70 -8.44 -7.35
CA LEU A 335 11.49 -8.08 -8.10
C LEU A 335 10.53 -7.21 -7.27
N LEU A 336 10.27 -7.59 -6.01
CA LEU A 336 9.42 -6.81 -5.12
C LEU A 336 10.04 -5.44 -4.80
N SER A 337 11.34 -5.40 -4.52
CA SER A 337 12.06 -4.14 -4.25
C SER A 337 11.99 -3.21 -5.46
N LEU A 338 12.16 -3.73 -6.68
CA LEU A 338 12.00 -2.96 -7.91
C LEU A 338 10.56 -2.42 -8.06
N ILE A 339 9.52 -3.19 -7.70
CA ILE A 339 8.13 -2.72 -7.73
C ILE A 339 7.96 -1.54 -6.77
N ILE A 340 8.41 -1.67 -5.51
CA ILE A 340 8.28 -0.63 -4.49
C ILE A 340 9.05 0.62 -4.91
N LEU A 341 10.33 0.48 -5.25
CA LEU A 341 11.21 1.59 -5.61
C LEU A 341 10.76 2.29 -6.90
N ARG A 342 10.38 1.54 -7.94
CA ARG A 342 9.84 2.12 -9.18
C ARG A 342 8.55 2.89 -8.92
N THR A 343 7.68 2.37 -8.05
CA THR A 343 6.42 3.05 -7.73
C THR A 343 6.66 4.35 -6.98
N LEU A 344 7.49 4.29 -5.93
CA LEU A 344 7.86 5.45 -5.13
C LEU A 344 8.56 6.51 -5.99
N TRP A 345 9.61 6.12 -6.71
CA TRP A 345 10.35 7.01 -7.59
C TRP A 345 9.46 7.61 -8.68
N GLY A 346 8.55 6.83 -9.27
CA GLY A 346 7.66 7.32 -10.30
C GLY A 346 6.77 8.48 -9.83
N HIS A 347 6.21 8.40 -8.62
CA HIS A 347 5.33 9.46 -8.10
C HIS A 347 6.13 10.65 -7.59
N VAL A 348 7.27 10.42 -6.93
CA VAL A 348 8.17 11.49 -6.46
C VAL A 348 8.78 12.25 -7.65
N SER A 349 9.31 11.55 -8.66
CA SER A 349 9.87 12.16 -9.86
C SER A 349 8.83 12.93 -10.67
N ALA A 350 7.56 12.49 -10.71
CA ALA A 350 6.48 13.24 -11.33
C ALA A 350 6.28 14.62 -10.67
N LEU A 351 6.45 14.73 -9.36
CA LEU A 351 6.30 16.01 -8.63
C LEU A 351 7.48 16.97 -8.86
N ILE A 352 8.68 16.41 -9.01
CA ILE A 352 9.93 17.15 -9.16
C ILE A 352 10.16 17.61 -10.60
N PHE A 353 9.93 16.72 -11.56
CA PHE A 353 10.31 16.92 -12.96
C PHE A 353 9.15 17.28 -13.88
N ARG A 354 7.89 17.04 -13.46
CA ARG A 354 6.68 17.33 -14.26
C ARG A 354 5.77 18.33 -13.55
N THR A 355 4.65 18.67 -14.18
CA THR A 355 3.61 19.52 -13.60
C THR A 355 3.09 18.91 -12.31
N TRP A 356 2.95 19.73 -11.27
CA TRP A 356 2.46 19.27 -9.96
C TRP A 356 1.03 18.74 -10.09
N GLN A 357 0.77 17.55 -9.54
CA GLN A 357 -0.57 16.96 -9.47
C GLN A 357 -0.82 16.41 -8.07
N ALA A 358 -1.99 16.71 -7.50
CA ALA A 358 -2.38 16.23 -6.17
C ALA A 358 -2.38 14.69 -6.10
N ASP A 359 -2.83 14.02 -7.17
CA ASP A 359 -2.83 12.56 -7.27
C ASP A 359 -1.43 11.96 -7.02
N SER A 360 -0.38 12.57 -7.58
CA SER A 360 1.00 12.13 -7.38
C SER A 360 1.50 12.38 -5.96
N VAL A 361 1.06 13.45 -5.28
CA VAL A 361 1.40 13.69 -3.86
C VAL A 361 0.74 12.63 -2.97
N ILE A 362 -0.53 12.32 -3.22
CA ILE A 362 -1.28 11.31 -2.46
C ILE A 362 -0.63 9.93 -2.65
N LEU A 363 -0.34 9.53 -3.88
CA LEU A 363 0.25 8.21 -4.12
C LEU A 363 1.72 8.14 -3.67
N ALA A 364 2.48 9.24 -3.76
CA ALA A 364 3.82 9.31 -3.18
C ALA A 364 3.79 9.13 -1.65
N GLY A 365 2.86 9.79 -0.95
CA GLY A 365 2.75 9.63 0.50
C GLY A 365 2.34 8.22 0.91
N VAL A 366 1.37 7.60 0.22
CA VAL A 366 1.04 6.17 0.42
C VAL A 366 2.29 5.30 0.24
N MET A 367 3.05 5.52 -0.83
CA MET A 367 4.26 4.75 -1.10
C MET A 367 5.36 4.96 -0.07
N VAL A 368 5.51 6.16 0.47
CA VAL A 368 6.48 6.45 1.54
C VAL A 368 6.08 5.73 2.81
N LEU A 369 4.79 5.76 3.18
CA LEU A 369 4.29 5.04 4.34
C LEU A 369 4.59 3.54 4.20
N LEU A 370 4.24 2.94 3.07
CA LEU A 370 4.51 1.53 2.79
C LEU A 370 6.01 1.21 2.74
N PHE A 371 6.84 2.11 2.19
CA PHE A 371 8.28 1.94 2.13
C PHE A 371 8.91 1.94 3.52
N ILE A 372 8.60 2.93 4.36
CA ILE A 372 9.11 2.99 5.74
C ILE A 372 8.67 1.74 6.51
N ARG A 373 7.40 1.38 6.41
CA ARG A 373 6.86 0.21 7.10
C ARG A 373 7.41 -1.12 6.57
N SER A 374 7.81 -1.21 5.30
CA SER A 374 8.36 -2.45 4.71
C SER A 374 9.59 -2.99 5.43
N PHE A 375 10.37 -2.13 6.10
CA PHE A 375 11.54 -2.53 6.89
C PHE A 375 11.17 -3.18 8.23
N VAL A 376 9.94 -2.99 8.69
CA VAL A 376 9.51 -3.34 10.06
C VAL A 376 8.15 -4.05 10.12
N GLU A 377 7.49 -4.26 8.97
CA GLU A 377 6.26 -5.03 8.82
C GLU A 377 6.17 -5.66 7.43
N VAL A 378 5.28 -6.65 7.26
CA VAL A 378 5.04 -7.38 6.00
C VAL A 378 3.66 -7.00 5.42
N GLU A 379 3.53 -5.75 4.97
CA GLU A 379 2.25 -5.22 4.46
C GLU A 379 2.12 -5.24 2.94
N THR A 380 3.21 -5.54 2.22
CA THR A 380 3.28 -5.47 0.76
C THR A 380 3.35 -6.85 0.07
N LEU A 381 3.67 -7.92 0.80
CA LEU A 381 3.95 -9.27 0.26
C LEU A 381 2.78 -10.27 0.33
N ASN A 382 1.60 -9.90 0.82
CA ASN A 382 0.49 -10.85 1.02
C ASN A 382 -0.78 -10.50 0.23
N PRO A 383 -1.60 -11.49 -0.17
CA PRO A 383 -2.90 -11.25 -0.76
C PRO A 383 -3.86 -10.68 0.28
N TYR A 384 -4.86 -9.93 -0.19
CA TYR A 384 -5.94 -9.43 0.67
C TYR A 384 -5.49 -8.54 1.83
N ILE A 385 -4.40 -7.80 1.66
CA ILE A 385 -3.99 -6.78 2.63
C ILE A 385 -4.03 -5.41 1.95
N MET A 386 -4.38 -4.37 2.73
CA MET A 386 -4.47 -2.99 2.22
C MET A 386 -3.15 -2.51 1.61
N GLY A 387 -2.01 -2.83 2.23
CA GLY A 387 -0.71 -2.36 1.79
C GLY A 387 -0.35 -2.84 0.38
N SER A 388 -0.47 -4.14 0.11
CA SER A 388 -0.23 -4.70 -1.22
C SER A 388 -1.23 -4.18 -2.26
N PHE A 389 -2.51 -4.01 -1.90
CA PHE A 389 -3.51 -3.42 -2.80
C PHE A 389 -3.13 -1.98 -3.19
N LEU A 390 -2.76 -1.16 -2.21
CA LEU A 390 -2.36 0.22 -2.41
C LEU A 390 -1.05 0.34 -3.19
N LEU A 391 -0.08 -0.56 -2.95
CA LEU A 391 1.15 -0.67 -3.73
C LEU A 391 0.84 -0.88 -5.22
N TYR A 392 0.06 -1.92 -5.54
CA TYR A 392 -0.24 -2.25 -6.93
C TYR A 392 -1.14 -1.21 -7.59
N TYR A 393 -2.14 -0.67 -6.87
CA TYR A 393 -2.94 0.45 -7.36
C TYR A 393 -2.06 1.64 -7.72
N SER A 394 -1.12 2.00 -6.84
CA SER A 394 -0.17 3.11 -7.04
C SER A 394 0.76 2.84 -8.22
N TYR A 395 1.26 1.60 -8.37
CA TYR A 395 2.09 1.19 -9.49
C TYR A 395 1.34 1.38 -10.82
N PHE A 396 0.12 0.86 -10.92
CA PHE A 396 -0.66 0.93 -12.15
C PHE A 396 -1.16 2.36 -12.48
N LYS A 397 -1.25 3.25 -11.48
CA LYS A 397 -1.54 4.68 -11.69
C LYS A 397 -0.38 5.50 -12.23
N LEU A 398 0.87 5.07 -12.10
CA LEU A 398 2.01 5.76 -12.72
C LEU A 398 1.87 5.87 -14.24
N VAL A 399 1.18 4.91 -14.84
CA VAL A 399 0.96 4.84 -16.28
C VAL A 399 -0.24 5.71 -16.64
N ARG A 400 -0.06 7.03 -16.58
CA ARG A 400 -0.90 7.94 -17.38
C ARG A 400 -0.33 8.01 -18.79
N VAL A 401 -1.11 7.37 -19.67
CA VAL A 401 -1.21 7.58 -21.11
C VAL A 401 -0.88 9.04 -21.46
N PRO A 402 0.05 9.33 -22.39
CA PRO A 402 0.12 10.67 -22.96
C PRO A 402 -1.28 10.98 -23.49
N ALA A 403 -1.92 12.00 -22.91
CA ALA A 403 -3.17 12.51 -23.44
C ALA A 403 -2.93 12.71 -24.94
N VAL A 404 -3.72 12.02 -25.77
CA VAL A 404 -3.72 12.26 -27.21
C VAL A 404 -3.82 13.76 -27.35
N ALA A 405 -2.76 14.37 -27.89
CA ALA A 405 -2.75 15.80 -28.17
C ALA A 405 -4.05 16.10 -28.94
N PRO A 406 -4.76 17.21 -28.66
CA PRO A 406 -5.87 17.60 -29.51
C PRO A 406 -5.33 17.57 -30.93
N SER A 407 -5.91 16.74 -31.80
CA SER A 407 -5.41 16.62 -33.17
C SER A 407 -5.37 18.02 -33.74
N ARG A 408 -4.19 18.47 -34.15
CA ARG A 408 -3.96 19.75 -34.85
C ARG A 408 -4.66 19.81 -36.23
N TRP A 409 -5.70 19.00 -36.44
CA TRP A 409 -6.39 18.86 -37.72
C TRP A 409 -7.57 19.83 -37.90
N ASN A 410 -7.95 20.60 -36.87
CA ASN A 410 -9.05 21.58 -36.99
C ASN A 410 -8.59 23.03 -37.19
N ALA A 411 -7.30 23.28 -37.44
CA ALA A 411 -6.76 24.63 -37.61
C ALA A 411 -6.46 25.03 -39.07
N VAL A 412 -6.85 24.22 -40.06
CA VAL A 412 -6.47 24.47 -41.48
C VAL A 412 -7.64 24.87 -42.38
N ASN A 413 -8.90 24.89 -41.92
CA ASN A 413 -10.04 25.18 -42.80
C ASN A 413 -10.75 26.54 -42.59
N HIS A 414 -10.11 27.52 -41.95
CA HIS A 414 -10.73 28.85 -41.77
C HIS A 414 -9.82 30.05 -42.08
N LEU A 415 -8.84 29.86 -42.97
CA LEU A 415 -8.13 31.01 -43.55
C LEU A 415 -8.25 30.94 -45.07
N GLU A 416 -8.76 32.04 -45.61
CA GLU A 416 -8.80 32.46 -47.02
C GLU A 416 -10.04 32.08 -47.84
N GLU A 417 -11.06 32.95 -47.81
CA GLU A 417 -11.61 33.50 -49.04
C GLU A 417 -11.59 35.04 -48.94
N PRO A 418 -10.86 35.75 -49.82
CA PRO A 418 -10.82 37.20 -49.84
C PRO A 418 -12.01 37.80 -50.59
N ASP A 419 -12.48 38.94 -50.09
CA ASP A 419 -13.31 39.92 -50.79
C ASP A 419 -12.88 40.07 -52.26
N ALA A 420 -13.80 39.74 -53.18
CA ALA A 420 -13.75 40.19 -54.57
C ALA A 420 -15.12 40.77 -54.94
N ALA A 421 -15.09 42.07 -55.15
CA ALA A 421 -16.20 42.95 -55.46
C ALA A 421 -16.65 42.84 -56.94
N ARG A 422 -17.89 43.30 -57.19
CA ARG A 422 -18.42 43.92 -58.42
C ARG A 422 -18.58 43.04 -59.67
N GLY A 423 -19.81 43.02 -60.17
CA GLY A 423 -20.22 42.52 -61.48
C GLY A 423 -21.71 42.28 -61.53
#